data_AF-A0A7D9HE94-F1
#
_entry.id   AF-A0A7D9HE94-F1
#
_cell.length_a   1.000
_cell.length_b   1.000
_cell.length_c   1.000
_cell.angle_alpha   90.00
_cell.angle_beta   90.00
_cell.angle_gamma   90.00
#
_symmetry.space_group_name_H-M   'P 1'
#
loop_
_entity.id
_entity.type
_entity.pdbx_description
1 polymer ?
#
loop_
_entity_poly.entity_id
_entity_poly.type
_entity_poly.pdbx_seq_one_letter_code
_entity_poly.pdbx_strand_id
1 'polypeptide(L)' 'MDSFNEDLKVLDLNDDYDLSVLIDKYENTLKETLQQHAPQKRRIITLRPLSPWYNDHHGTMRRLVKKKEIAGN' A
#
# COMPACT_ATOMS: atom_id res chain seq x y z
N MET A 1 -2.19 18.94 9.26
CA MET A 1 -2.24 17.55 9.79
C MET A 1 -3.51 17.35 10.63
N ASP A 2 -4.25 18.43 10.91
CA ASP A 2 -5.37 18.46 11.84
C ASP A 2 -6.71 17.98 11.25
N SER A 3 -6.85 17.96 9.92
CA SER A 3 -8.09 17.56 9.24
C SER A 3 -8.53 16.13 9.55
N PHE A 4 -7.59 15.18 9.65
CA PHE A 4 -7.93 13.79 10.04
C PHE A 4 -8.46 13.72 11.48
N ASN A 5 -7.84 14.47 12.40
CA ASN A 5 -8.26 14.50 13.81
C ASN A 5 -9.57 15.26 14.00
N GLU A 6 -9.85 16.27 13.17
CA GLU A 6 -11.15 16.93 13.13
C GLU A 6 -12.23 16.00 12.60
N ASP A 7 -11.97 15.29 11.48
CA ASP A 7 -12.91 14.32 10.92
C ASP A 7 -13.18 13.17 11.91
N LEU A 8 -12.18 12.76 12.69
CA LEU A 8 -12.35 11.75 13.74
C LEU A 8 -13.17 12.26 14.93
N LYS A 9 -13.15 13.57 15.24
CA LYS A 9 -13.95 14.17 16.31
C LYS A 9 -15.41 14.37 15.93
N VAL A 10 -15.72 14.38 14.63
CA VAL A 10 -17.09 14.39 14.12
C VAL A 10 -17.77 13.03 14.34
N LEU A 11 -17.01 11.96 14.66
CA LEU A 11 -17.61 10.68 15.08
C LEU A 11 -18.37 10.86 16.39
N ASP A 12 -19.68 11.01 16.27
CA ASP A 12 -20.60 10.84 17.38
C ASP A 12 -20.80 9.34 17.65
N LEU A 13 -19.85 8.75 18.37
CA LEU A 13 -19.92 7.38 18.90
C LEU A 13 -20.67 7.31 20.24
N ASN A 14 -21.40 8.36 20.62
CA ASN A 14 -22.07 8.39 21.90
C ASN A 14 -23.41 7.63 21.87
N ASP A 15 -23.57 6.74 22.84
CA ASP A 15 -24.81 6.15 23.34
C ASP A 15 -25.81 5.58 22.30
N ASP A 16 -25.36 4.59 21.52
CA ASP A 16 -26.29 3.56 21.06
C ASP A 16 -26.38 2.46 22.14
N TYR A 17 -27.61 2.15 22.58
CA TYR A 17 -27.86 1.04 23.52
C TYR A 17 -27.51 -0.34 22.92
N ASP A 18 -27.29 -0.42 21.62
CA ASP A 18 -26.96 -1.63 20.88
C ASP A 18 -25.50 -1.59 20.39
N LEU A 19 -24.70 -2.50 20.95
CA LEU A 19 -23.29 -2.67 20.62
C LEU A 19 -23.06 -2.98 19.14
N SER A 20 -23.99 -3.70 18.49
CA SER A 20 -23.86 -4.05 17.08
C SER A 20 -23.92 -2.82 16.18
N VAL A 21 -24.86 -1.91 16.47
CA VAL A 21 -25.03 -0.63 15.76
C VAL A 21 -23.80 0.26 15.96
N LEU A 22 -23.24 0.27 17.17
CA LEU A 22 -22.03 1.03 17.47
C LEU A 22 -20.81 0.52 16.68
N ILE A 23 -20.64 -0.81 16.60
CA ILE A 23 -19.57 -1.43 15.81
C ILE A 23 -19.72 -1.06 14.34
N ASP A 24 -20.92 -1.21 13.79
CA ASP A 24 -21.19 -0.88 12.38
C ASP A 24 -20.91 0.60 12.09
N LYS A 25 -21.33 1.52 12.98
CA LYS A 25 -21.02 2.95 12.85
C LYS A 25 -19.51 3.21 12.89
N TYR A 26 -18.80 2.60 13.84
CA TYR A 26 -17.35 2.74 13.95
C TYR A 26 -16.64 2.25 12.68
N GLU A 27 -16.95 1.02 12.23
CA GLU A 27 -16.29 0.42 11.07
C GLU A 27 -16.56 1.20 9.79
N ASN A 28 -17.81 1.60 9.55
CA ASN A 28 -18.18 2.38 8.37
C ASN A 28 -17.48 3.73 8.36
N THR A 29 -17.48 4.44 9.50
CA THR A 29 -16.88 5.77 9.55
C THR A 29 -15.35 5.70 9.42
N LEU A 30 -14.70 4.75 10.10
CA LEU A 30 -13.27 4.52 9.95
C LEU A 30 -12.90 4.24 8.49
N LYS A 31 -13.70 3.43 7.79
CA LYS A 31 -13.49 3.13 6.38
C LYS A 31 -13.62 4.38 5.51
N GLU A 32 -14.61 5.22 5.74
CA GLU A 32 -14.78 6.49 5.01
C GLU A 32 -13.62 7.46 5.25
N THR A 33 -13.23 7.65 6.52
CA THR A 33 -12.09 8.51 6.87
C THR A 33 -10.80 8.01 6.22
N LEU A 34 -10.56 6.69 6.25
CA LEU A 34 -9.39 6.10 5.59
C LEU A 34 -9.47 6.24 4.06
N GLN A 35 -10.64 6.12 3.45
CA GLN A 35 -10.83 6.32 2.02
C GLN A 35 -10.46 7.76 1.60
N GLN A 36 -10.82 8.75 2.42
CA GLN A 36 -10.57 10.17 2.15
C GLN A 36 -9.09 10.54 2.36
N HIS A 37 -8.49 10.12 3.48
CA HIS A 37 -7.14 10.55 3.86
C HIS A 37 -6.03 9.60 3.37
N ALA A 38 -6.35 8.32 3.16
CA ALA A 38 -5.42 7.29 2.74
C ALA A 38 -6.01 6.41 1.62
N PRO A 39 -6.46 7.00 0.49
CA PRO A 39 -7.03 6.22 -0.61
C PRO A 39 -6.02 5.21 -1.15
N GLN A 40 -6.48 3.98 -1.37
CA GLN A 40 -5.65 2.94 -1.98
C GLN A 40 -5.37 3.29 -3.45
N LYS A 41 -4.21 3.87 -3.71
CA LYS A 41 -3.76 4.22 -5.07
C LYS A 41 -3.07 3.01 -5.71
N ARG A 42 -3.61 2.53 -6.82
CA ARG A 42 -2.94 1.55 -7.67
C ARG A 42 -2.02 2.28 -8.64
N ARG A 43 -0.76 1.87 -8.72
CA ARG A 43 0.18 2.39 -9.72
C ARG A 43 0.33 1.39 -10.85
N ILE A 44 0.04 1.81 -12.08
CA ILE A 44 0.40 1.05 -13.28
C ILE A 44 1.90 1.26 -13.50
N ILE A 45 2.68 0.19 -13.38
CA ILE A 45 4.10 0.21 -13.70
C ILE A 45 4.22 -0.14 -15.18
N THR A 46 4.37 0.86 -16.02
CA THR A 46 4.68 0.67 -17.44
C THR A 46 6.10 0.12 -17.55
N LEU A 47 6.19 -1.17 -17.88
CA LEU A 47 7.47 -1.77 -18.26
C LEU A 47 7.92 -1.13 -19.56
N ARG A 48 9.03 -0.41 -19.50
CA ARG A 48 9.65 0.11 -20.73
C ARG A 48 10.32 -1.06 -21.45
N PRO A 49 10.17 -1.16 -22.79
CA PRO A 49 10.98 -2.10 -23.54
C PRO A 49 12.45 -1.81 -23.28
N LEU A 50 13.27 -2.86 -23.26
CA LEU A 50 14.72 -2.70 -23.18
C LEU A 50 15.15 -1.79 -24.31
N SER A 51 16.05 -0.84 -24.02
CA SER A 51 16.62 0.01 -25.06
C SER A 51 17.19 -0.87 -26.19
N PRO A 52 17.05 -0.51 -27.48
CA PRO A 52 17.52 -1.35 -28.60
C PRO A 52 19.02 -1.70 -28.56
N TRP A 53 19.81 -0.90 -27.83
CA TRP A 53 21.24 -1.08 -27.60
C TRP A 53 21.56 -1.80 -26.28
N TYR A 54 20.57 -2.05 -25.44
CA TYR A 54 20.77 -2.76 -24.18
C TYR A 54 20.83 -4.26 -24.43
N ASN A 55 22.03 -4.82 -24.24
CA ASN A 55 22.25 -6.25 -24.22
C ASN A 55 22.30 -6.73 -22.77
N ASP A 56 21.40 -7.65 -22.38
CA ASP A 56 21.36 -8.23 -21.01
C ASP A 56 22.57 -9.15 -20.71
N HIS A 57 23.53 -9.25 -21.63
CA HIS A 57 24.76 -10.02 -21.45
C HIS A 57 25.51 -9.64 -20.16
N HIS A 58 25.65 -8.35 -19.84
CA HIS A 58 26.36 -7.94 -18.62
C HIS A 58 25.53 -8.14 -17.33
N GLY A 59 24.20 -8.13 -17.43
CA GLY A 59 23.29 -8.39 -16.31
C GLY A 59 23.26 -9.87 -15.95
N THR A 60 23.12 -10.72 -16.96
CA THR A 60 23.14 -12.19 -16.82
C THR A 60 24.47 -12.70 -16.29
N MET A 61 25.61 -12.19 -16.78
CA MET A 61 26.94 -12.54 -16.27
C MET A 61 27.11 -12.23 -14.78
N ARG A 62 26.66 -11.05 -14.31
CA ARG A 62 26.70 -10.70 -12.88
C ARG A 62 25.85 -11.63 -12.01
N ARG A 63 24.65 -12.02 -12.50
CA ARG A 63 23.79 -12.99 -11.80
C ARG A 63 24.44 -14.38 -11.71
N LEU A 64 25.13 -14.80 -12.77
CA LEU A 64 25.83 -16.09 -12.83
C LEU A 64 27.02 -16.15 -11.88
N VAL A 65 27.83 -15.09 -11.80
CA VAL A 65 28.95 -15.00 -10.83
C VAL A 65 28.42 -15.13 -9.41
N LYS A 66 27.40 -14.34 -9.05
CA LYS A 66 26.79 -14.39 -7.72
C LYS A 66 26.22 -15.78 -7.37
N LYS A 67 25.60 -16.45 -8.34
CA LYS A 67 25.10 -17.83 -8.15
C LYS A 67 26.22 -18.83 -7.90
N LYS A 68 27.36 -18.70 -8.59
CA LYS A 68 28.53 -19.57 -8.39
C LYS A 68 29.18 -19.35 -7.03
N GLU A 69 29.28 -18.11 -6.56
CA GLU A 69 29.80 -17.79 -5.23
C GLU A 69 28.93 -18.37 -4.11
N ILE A 70 27.60 -18.28 -4.23
CA ILE A 70 26.66 -18.83 -3.24
C ILE A 70 26.67 -20.36 -3.21
N ALA A 71 26.87 -21.03 -4.36
CA ALA A 71 26.86 -22.49 -4.44
C ALA A 71 28.22 -23.15 -4.10
N GLY A 72 29.28 -22.35 -4.00
CA GLY A 72 30.65 -22.81 -3.73
C GLY A 72 31.10 -22.63 -2.27
N ASN A 73 30.20 -22.25 -1.37
CA ASN A 73 30.42 -22.08 0.06
C ASN A 73 29.40 -22.94 0.84
#